data_AF-A0AA38JV42-F1
#
_entry.id   AF-A0AA38JV42-F1
#
_cell.length_a   1.000
_cell.length_b   1.000
_cell.length_c   1.000
_cell.angle_alpha   90.00
_cell.angle_beta   90.00
_cell.angle_gamma   90.00
#
_symmetry.space_group_name_H-M   'P 1'
#
loop_
_entity.id
_entity.type
_entity.pdbx_description
1 polymer ?
#
loop_
_entity_poly.entity_id
_entity_poly.type
_entity_poly.pdbx_seq_one_letter_code
_entity_poly.pdbx_strand_id
1 'polypeptide(L)'
;MTSTRYAPKSYEDLRVLLKDDNKVKVAGIDVDGVLRGKFMSKDKFLSAASSDGFGFCSVIFGWDIHDTVYSRELLISNKANGYRDILASIDLSTYRRIPWENNVPFFLVSFLDPDTKEPLVVDPRGILKITSDRADKMQRSCYAGVEYEYFNFKETPVSLAEKKFQNLTPLTPGMHGYSLLRTQLNNDYFHSIFDEASRFGVDIEGHHTETGPGVLETALAYTNALRMADNAILFKYLTKSVGMQYGVVPTFMAKPWGNLPGCSGHTHVSLRDKSGRNIFAVSDEELSNGRPGAANDDVKFLSEEAEHFLAGILDGIADVMPMVVPTINGYKRLVGGEAFWAPNAITYGYDSRAASIRIISPPSVPPAATRLEIRVPGADMNPYFAISAIFLLGLRGIEKKLELSTLPMSKLSADDKKNGTIKMLPTSLEAATERMMRPESIAREKGMFGDVFVEHFGGTREHEVKVWNEAVTNWEVERYIELA
;
A
#
# COMPACT_ATOMS: atom_id res chain seq x y z
N MET A 1 -9.85 -16.72 1.32
CA MET A 1 -9.05 -15.96 0.34
C MET A 1 -9.50 -16.33 -1.07
N THR A 2 -9.65 -15.36 -1.98
CA THR A 2 -10.08 -15.64 -3.36
C THR A 2 -8.87 -16.03 -4.22
N SER A 3 -8.82 -17.27 -4.67
CA SER A 3 -7.79 -17.76 -5.59
C SER A 3 -7.84 -17.02 -6.94
N THR A 4 -6.69 -16.90 -7.61
CA THR A 4 -6.69 -16.45 -9.01
C THR A 4 -7.44 -17.45 -9.90
N ARG A 5 -7.90 -16.99 -11.07
CA ARG A 5 -8.77 -17.76 -11.98
C ARG A 5 -8.25 -19.15 -12.32
N TYR A 6 -6.94 -19.31 -12.45
CA TYR A 6 -6.28 -20.55 -12.89
C TYR A 6 -5.45 -21.21 -11.79
N ALA A 7 -5.61 -20.80 -10.54
CA ALA A 7 -4.87 -21.39 -9.44
C ALA A 7 -5.13 -22.90 -9.33
N PRO A 8 -4.07 -23.73 -9.23
CA PRO A 8 -4.23 -25.15 -9.01
C PRO A 8 -4.85 -25.40 -7.63
N LYS A 9 -5.79 -26.36 -7.54
CA LYS A 9 -6.51 -26.69 -6.30
C LYS A 9 -5.86 -27.85 -5.55
N SER A 10 -4.95 -28.56 -6.20
CA SER A 10 -4.24 -29.70 -5.65
C SER A 10 -2.82 -29.77 -6.22
N TYR A 11 -1.98 -30.59 -5.61
CA TYR A 11 -0.64 -30.88 -6.12
C TYR A 11 -0.68 -31.55 -7.50
N GLU A 12 -1.67 -32.39 -7.76
CA GLU A 12 -1.81 -33.03 -9.08
C GLU A 12 -2.21 -32.01 -10.15
N ASP A 13 -3.14 -31.09 -9.84
CA ASP A 13 -3.47 -29.98 -10.74
C ASP A 13 -2.23 -29.14 -11.05
N LEU A 14 -1.37 -28.90 -10.05
CA LEU A 14 -0.13 -28.16 -10.22
C LEU A 14 0.84 -28.87 -11.17
N ARG A 15 0.97 -30.20 -11.07
CA ARG A 15 1.82 -30.98 -11.98
C ARG A 15 1.32 -30.93 -13.42
N VAL A 16 0.01 -31.05 -13.62
CA VAL A 16 -0.61 -30.93 -14.95
C VAL A 16 -0.45 -29.52 -15.50
N LEU A 17 -0.65 -28.50 -14.66
CA LEU A 17 -0.53 -27.09 -15.00
C LEU A 17 0.89 -26.72 -15.50
N LEU A 18 1.91 -27.33 -14.90
CA LEU A 18 3.33 -27.06 -15.17
C LEU A 18 3.98 -28.10 -16.11
N LYS A 19 3.19 -28.96 -16.76
CA LYS A 19 3.72 -30.09 -17.54
C LYS A 19 4.74 -29.66 -18.61
N ASP A 20 4.48 -28.53 -19.27
CA ASP A 20 5.27 -27.99 -20.39
C ASP A 20 6.30 -26.93 -19.95
N ASP A 21 6.33 -26.57 -18.66
CA ASP A 21 7.29 -25.60 -18.14
C ASP A 21 8.59 -26.30 -17.68
N ASN A 22 9.72 -25.60 -17.74
CA ASN A 22 11.00 -26.05 -17.18
C ASN A 22 11.44 -25.26 -15.93
N LYS A 23 10.82 -24.11 -15.70
CA LYS A 23 11.14 -23.19 -14.60
C LYS A 23 9.89 -22.45 -14.11
N VAL A 24 9.96 -22.02 -12.86
CA VAL A 24 8.92 -21.23 -12.18
C VAL A 24 9.59 -20.05 -11.50
N LYS A 25 8.95 -18.88 -11.50
CA LYS A 25 9.40 -17.71 -10.74
C LYS A 25 8.60 -17.62 -9.45
N VAL A 26 9.28 -17.42 -8.33
CA VAL A 26 8.64 -17.20 -7.04
C VAL A 26 9.15 -15.91 -6.41
N ALA A 27 8.31 -15.19 -5.68
CA ALA A 27 8.70 -14.00 -4.96
C ALA A 27 7.93 -13.82 -3.65
N GLY A 28 8.64 -13.38 -2.61
CA GLY A 28 8.04 -12.79 -1.42
C GLY A 28 8.19 -11.28 -1.45
N ILE A 29 7.71 -10.60 -0.42
CA ILE A 29 7.76 -9.14 -0.30
C ILE A 29 8.56 -8.80 0.97
N ASP A 30 9.55 -7.92 0.85
CA ASP A 30 10.27 -7.40 2.02
C ASP A 30 9.51 -6.23 2.69
N VAL A 31 10.07 -5.68 3.76
CA VAL A 31 9.44 -4.58 4.51
C VAL A 31 9.22 -3.31 3.68
N ASP A 32 10.09 -3.06 2.69
CA ASP A 32 10.04 -1.90 1.81
C ASP A 32 9.12 -2.09 0.59
N GLY A 33 8.45 -3.24 0.49
CA GLY A 33 7.52 -3.52 -0.60
C GLY A 33 8.24 -3.94 -1.89
N VAL A 34 9.48 -4.44 -1.80
CA VAL A 34 10.23 -4.97 -2.94
C VAL A 34 9.92 -6.46 -3.09
N LEU A 35 9.64 -6.89 -4.32
CA LEU A 35 9.55 -8.31 -4.63
C LEU A 35 10.94 -8.94 -4.60
N ARG A 36 11.17 -9.84 -3.63
CA ARG A 36 12.41 -10.59 -3.47
C ARG A 36 12.16 -12.05 -3.87
N GLY A 37 12.87 -12.53 -4.89
CA GLY A 37 12.51 -13.79 -5.53
C GLY A 37 13.60 -14.42 -6.36
N LYS A 38 13.30 -15.58 -6.94
CA LYS A 38 14.21 -16.32 -7.83
C LYS A 38 13.46 -17.19 -8.82
N PHE A 39 14.15 -17.57 -9.88
CA PHE A 39 13.73 -18.69 -10.73
C PHE A 39 14.14 -20.01 -10.07
N MET A 40 13.25 -20.98 -10.14
CA MET A 40 13.46 -22.35 -9.69
C MET A 40 13.28 -23.29 -10.88
N SER A 41 14.07 -24.36 -10.97
CA SER A 41 13.73 -25.47 -11.86
C SER A 41 12.38 -26.06 -11.46
N LYS A 42 11.62 -26.58 -12.43
CA LYS A 42 10.31 -27.21 -12.17
C LYS A 42 10.40 -28.26 -11.08
N ASP A 43 11.39 -29.15 -11.12
CA ASP A 43 11.53 -30.24 -10.15
C ASP A 43 11.75 -29.74 -8.73
N LYS A 44 12.62 -28.72 -8.55
CA LYS A 44 12.84 -28.09 -7.25
C LYS A 44 11.58 -27.40 -6.74
N PHE A 45 10.87 -26.70 -7.63
CA PHE A 45 9.61 -26.03 -7.29
C PHE A 45 8.54 -27.03 -6.85
N LEU A 46 8.34 -28.12 -7.61
CA LEU A 46 7.37 -29.16 -7.26
C LEU A 46 7.74 -29.85 -5.93
N SER A 47 9.02 -30.16 -5.71
CA SER A 47 9.48 -30.68 -4.43
C SER A 47 9.16 -29.73 -3.27
N ALA A 48 9.43 -28.43 -3.42
CA ALA A 48 9.10 -27.43 -2.40
C ALA A 48 7.59 -27.34 -2.16
N ALA A 49 6.78 -27.31 -3.24
CA ALA A 49 5.33 -27.22 -3.17
C ALA A 49 4.65 -28.47 -2.58
N SER A 50 5.29 -29.64 -2.65
CA SER A 50 4.81 -30.87 -1.99
C SER A 50 5.19 -30.97 -0.50
N SER A 51 5.93 -29.99 0.02
CA SER A 51 6.42 -29.93 1.40
C SER A 51 6.00 -28.60 2.06
N ASP A 52 6.68 -28.20 3.12
CA ASP A 52 6.40 -26.92 3.80
C ASP A 52 6.93 -25.69 3.03
N GLY A 53 7.69 -25.89 1.96
CA GLY A 53 8.29 -24.82 1.16
C GLY A 53 9.79 -24.99 0.95
N PHE A 54 10.53 -23.89 0.94
CA PHE A 54 11.99 -23.90 0.76
C PHE A 54 12.68 -22.84 1.62
N GLY A 55 13.99 -23.01 1.88
CA GLY A 55 14.80 -22.04 2.60
C GLY A 55 15.01 -20.73 1.81
N PHE A 56 14.81 -19.60 2.48
CA PHE A 56 15.08 -18.27 1.96
C PHE A 56 15.91 -17.50 3.00
N CYS A 57 17.01 -16.87 2.59
CA CYS A 57 17.85 -16.13 3.51
C CYS A 57 17.06 -14.98 4.16
N SER A 58 17.04 -14.92 5.49
CA SER A 58 16.31 -13.88 6.22
C SER A 58 16.88 -12.48 6.01
N VAL A 59 18.05 -12.33 5.37
CA VAL A 59 18.67 -11.03 5.07
C VAL A 59 17.72 -10.05 4.37
N ILE A 60 16.69 -10.55 3.66
CA ILE A 60 15.64 -9.71 3.08
C ILE A 60 14.87 -8.86 4.10
N PHE A 61 14.94 -9.20 5.38
CA PHE A 61 14.40 -8.43 6.52
C PHE A 61 15.53 -7.83 7.38
N GLY A 62 16.76 -7.85 6.91
CA GLY A 62 17.96 -7.36 7.60
C GLY A 62 18.70 -6.26 6.84
N TRP A 63 18.22 -5.87 5.66
CA TRP A 63 18.81 -4.84 4.81
C TRP A 63 17.76 -3.94 4.18
N ASP A 64 18.18 -2.76 3.72
CA ASP A 64 17.30 -1.80 3.04
C ASP A 64 17.07 -2.12 1.55
N ILE A 65 16.34 -1.24 0.86
CA ILE A 65 16.03 -1.35 -0.56
C ILE A 65 17.27 -1.42 -1.48
N HIS A 66 18.44 -1.01 -0.99
CA HIS A 66 19.73 -1.07 -1.68
C HIS A 66 20.64 -2.18 -1.16
N ASP A 67 20.08 -3.16 -0.46
CA ASP A 67 20.79 -4.31 0.09
C ASP A 67 21.88 -3.90 1.11
N THR A 68 21.74 -2.74 1.75
CA THR A 68 22.61 -2.31 2.85
C THR A 68 22.03 -2.76 4.18
N VAL A 69 22.83 -3.50 4.95
CA VAL A 69 22.41 -4.00 6.27
C VAL A 69 22.00 -2.85 7.19
N TYR A 70 20.89 -3.03 7.90
CA TYR A 70 20.40 -2.03 8.84
C TYR A 70 21.40 -1.75 9.95
N SER A 71 21.57 -0.48 10.30
CA SER A 71 22.53 -0.03 11.32
C SER A 71 22.28 -0.61 12.71
N ARG A 72 21.00 -0.83 13.07
CA ARG A 72 20.58 -1.50 14.30
C ARG A 72 20.43 -3.00 14.05
N GLU A 73 20.94 -3.83 14.95
CA GLU A 73 20.68 -5.28 14.92
C GLU A 73 19.19 -5.54 15.21
N LEU A 74 18.44 -5.99 14.21
CA LEU A 74 17.00 -6.17 14.29
C LEU A 74 16.61 -7.58 14.73
N LEU A 75 15.40 -7.76 15.28
CA LEU A 75 15.04 -9.00 15.98
C LEU A 75 14.98 -10.26 15.10
N ILE A 76 14.63 -10.14 13.81
CA ILE A 76 14.28 -11.28 12.94
C ILE A 76 15.47 -11.71 12.09
N SER A 77 16.22 -10.75 11.58
CA SER A 77 17.36 -10.97 10.69
C SER A 77 18.50 -10.07 11.15
N ASN A 78 19.59 -10.68 11.60
CA ASN A 78 20.69 -9.97 12.25
C ASN A 78 22.00 -10.75 12.13
N LYS A 79 23.10 -10.06 12.44
CA LYS A 79 24.44 -10.67 12.41
C LYS A 79 24.58 -11.78 13.44
N ALA A 80 23.95 -11.63 14.61
CA ALA A 80 24.06 -12.61 15.71
C ALA A 80 23.46 -13.97 15.35
N ASN A 81 22.36 -14.01 14.60
CA ASN A 81 21.75 -15.23 14.08
C ASN A 81 22.28 -15.65 12.69
N GLY A 82 23.24 -14.90 12.15
CA GLY A 82 23.93 -15.18 10.89
C GLY A 82 23.06 -15.03 9.64
N TYR A 83 21.98 -14.25 9.69
CA TYR A 83 21.02 -14.13 8.59
C TYR A 83 20.46 -15.49 8.14
N ARG A 84 20.14 -16.34 9.11
CA ARG A 84 19.68 -17.73 8.90
C ARG A 84 18.54 -17.83 7.90
N ASP A 85 18.37 -19.00 7.31
CA ASP A 85 17.22 -19.26 6.45
C ASP A 85 15.90 -19.22 7.25
N ILE A 86 14.91 -18.59 6.65
CA ILE A 86 13.49 -18.64 7.01
C ILE A 86 12.75 -19.52 6.01
N LEU A 87 11.55 -19.98 6.37
CA LEU A 87 10.77 -20.84 5.50
C LEU A 87 9.91 -20.00 4.54
N ALA A 88 10.15 -20.14 3.24
CA ALA A 88 9.28 -19.59 2.20
C ALA A 88 8.23 -20.62 1.77
N SER A 89 7.00 -20.43 2.21
CA SER A 89 5.84 -21.27 1.86
C SER A 89 5.17 -20.75 0.60
N ILE A 90 5.00 -21.62 -0.40
CA ILE A 90 4.42 -21.27 -1.71
C ILE A 90 2.89 -21.19 -1.60
N ASP A 91 2.29 -20.06 -1.98
CA ASP A 91 0.84 -19.88 -2.01
C ASP A 91 0.28 -20.21 -3.41
N LEU A 92 -0.22 -21.44 -3.58
CA LEU A 92 -0.80 -21.90 -4.85
C LEU A 92 -1.98 -21.05 -5.32
N SER A 93 -2.70 -20.39 -4.40
CA SER A 93 -3.83 -19.53 -4.73
C SER A 93 -3.42 -18.27 -5.50
N THR A 94 -2.13 -17.96 -5.56
CA THR A 94 -1.57 -16.76 -6.17
C THR A 94 -1.04 -16.97 -7.59
N TYR A 95 -1.18 -18.18 -8.13
CA TYR A 95 -0.69 -18.55 -9.44
C TYR A 95 -1.09 -17.54 -10.52
N ARG A 96 -0.10 -17.10 -11.29
CA ARG A 96 -0.24 -16.28 -12.50
C ARG A 96 0.79 -16.72 -13.53
N ARG A 97 0.64 -16.29 -14.78
CA ARG A 97 1.73 -16.31 -15.77
C ARG A 97 2.13 -14.89 -16.07
N ILE A 98 3.43 -14.61 -16.17
CA ILE A 98 3.95 -13.26 -16.48
C ILE A 98 3.97 -13.08 -18.00
N PRO A 99 3.02 -12.33 -18.58
CA PRO A 99 2.82 -12.32 -20.03
C PRO A 99 4.01 -11.75 -20.83
N TRP A 100 4.66 -10.72 -20.28
CA TRP A 100 5.81 -10.04 -20.89
C TRP A 100 7.15 -10.75 -20.60
N GLU A 101 7.15 -11.86 -19.86
CA GLU A 101 8.36 -12.61 -19.47
C GLU A 101 8.24 -14.07 -19.93
N ASN A 102 7.96 -14.27 -21.23
CA ASN A 102 7.79 -15.58 -21.86
C ASN A 102 6.71 -16.46 -21.19
N ASN A 103 5.64 -15.85 -20.67
CA ASN A 103 4.56 -16.55 -19.97
C ASN A 103 5.03 -17.44 -18.81
N VAL A 104 6.15 -17.10 -18.13
CA VAL A 104 6.66 -17.91 -17.03
C VAL A 104 5.62 -18.03 -15.90
N PRO A 105 5.40 -19.25 -15.34
CA PRO A 105 4.61 -19.44 -14.14
C PRO A 105 5.16 -18.63 -12.96
N PHE A 106 4.26 -17.99 -12.20
CA PHE A 106 4.60 -17.14 -11.07
C PHE A 106 3.73 -17.45 -9.85
N PHE A 107 4.36 -17.49 -8.68
CA PHE A 107 3.70 -17.65 -7.39
C PHE A 107 4.30 -16.71 -6.36
N LEU A 108 3.45 -16.21 -5.46
CA LEU A 108 3.90 -15.52 -4.25
C LEU A 108 4.21 -16.54 -3.15
N VAL A 109 5.11 -16.16 -2.26
CA VAL A 109 5.42 -16.91 -1.03
C VAL A 109 5.08 -16.09 0.21
N SER A 110 4.76 -16.78 1.29
CA SER A 110 4.75 -16.23 2.66
C SER A 110 5.98 -16.70 3.41
N PHE A 111 6.43 -15.90 4.37
CA PHE A 111 7.61 -16.20 5.16
C PHE A 111 7.21 -16.64 6.57
N LEU A 112 7.65 -17.82 6.96
CA LEU A 112 7.34 -18.47 8.22
C LEU A 112 8.63 -18.69 9.02
N ASP A 113 8.49 -18.72 10.34
CA ASP A 113 9.56 -19.16 11.22
C ASP A 113 9.86 -20.66 10.94
N PRO A 114 11.13 -21.05 10.76
CA PRO A 114 11.48 -22.41 10.37
C PRO A 114 11.16 -23.46 11.44
N ASP A 115 11.13 -23.06 12.72
CA ASP A 115 10.96 -23.96 13.86
C ASP A 115 9.47 -24.11 14.22
N THR A 116 8.75 -22.99 14.33
CA THR A 116 7.35 -22.95 14.76
C THR A 116 6.35 -23.06 13.60
N LYS A 117 6.79 -22.77 12.36
CA LYS A 117 5.94 -22.65 11.15
C LYS A 117 4.91 -21.52 11.22
N GLU A 118 4.97 -20.67 12.24
CA GLU A 118 4.10 -19.51 12.34
C GLU A 118 4.55 -18.40 11.38
N PRO A 119 3.62 -17.56 10.85
CA PRO A 119 3.98 -16.41 10.04
C PRO A 119 4.95 -15.47 10.75
N LEU A 120 6.00 -15.03 10.05
CA LEU A 120 6.87 -14.01 10.58
C LEU A 120 6.08 -12.71 10.74
N VAL A 121 6.26 -12.06 11.89
CA VAL A 121 5.53 -10.81 12.19
C VAL A 121 5.87 -9.68 11.24
N VAL A 122 6.96 -9.76 10.46
CA VAL A 122 7.35 -8.79 9.42
C VAL A 122 7.08 -9.26 8.00
N ASP A 123 6.53 -10.47 7.81
CA ASP A 123 6.02 -10.88 6.51
C ASP A 123 4.81 -9.99 6.16
N PRO A 124 4.90 -9.11 5.16
CA PRO A 124 3.80 -8.22 4.82
C PRO A 124 2.52 -9.01 4.51
N ARG A 125 2.66 -10.13 3.81
CA ARG A 125 1.56 -11.01 3.45
C ARG A 125 0.92 -11.66 4.69
N GLY A 126 1.76 -12.09 5.63
CA GLY A 126 1.36 -12.71 6.89
C GLY A 126 0.51 -11.79 7.77
N ILE A 127 0.94 -10.53 7.97
CA ILE A 127 0.18 -9.58 8.80
C ILE A 127 -1.23 -9.34 8.23
N LEU A 128 -1.34 -9.15 6.92
CA LEU A 128 -2.64 -8.90 6.31
C LEU A 128 -3.55 -10.13 6.34
N LYS A 129 -2.97 -11.34 6.28
CA LYS A 129 -3.70 -12.59 6.52
C LYS A 129 -4.26 -12.65 7.94
N ILE A 130 -3.45 -12.36 8.96
CA ILE A 130 -3.90 -12.30 10.36
C ILE A 130 -5.01 -11.26 10.54
N THR A 131 -4.87 -10.10 9.90
CA THR A 131 -5.88 -9.03 9.92
C THR A 131 -7.20 -9.50 9.30
N SER A 132 -7.13 -10.19 8.16
CA SER A 132 -8.30 -10.75 7.48
C SER A 132 -8.97 -11.84 8.32
N ASP A 133 -8.18 -12.72 8.96
CA ASP A 133 -8.67 -13.79 9.84
C ASP A 133 -9.39 -13.22 11.08
N ARG A 134 -8.96 -12.05 11.59
CA ARG A 134 -9.66 -11.33 12.66
C ARG A 134 -11.04 -10.85 12.22
N ALA A 135 -11.14 -10.21 11.05
CA ALA A 135 -12.43 -9.80 10.50
C ALA A 135 -13.35 -11.01 10.27
N ASP A 136 -12.79 -12.13 9.77
CA ASP A 136 -13.54 -13.35 9.53
C ASP A 136 -14.17 -13.94 10.82
N LYS A 137 -13.46 -13.85 11.95
CA LYS A 137 -14.00 -14.21 13.28
C LYS A 137 -15.16 -13.32 13.71
N MET A 138 -15.20 -12.08 13.24
CA MET A 138 -16.33 -11.15 13.42
C MET A 138 -17.43 -11.36 12.37
N GLN A 139 -17.33 -12.41 11.53
CA GLN A 139 -18.22 -12.65 10.39
C GLN A 139 -18.24 -11.48 9.39
N ARG A 140 -17.09 -10.83 9.22
CA ARG A 140 -16.85 -9.75 8.26
C ARG A 140 -15.75 -10.14 7.29
N SER A 141 -15.84 -9.67 6.07
CA SER A 141 -14.83 -9.83 5.03
C SER A 141 -14.29 -8.46 4.65
N CYS A 142 -12.97 -8.27 4.73
CA CYS A 142 -12.31 -7.03 4.34
C CYS A 142 -12.24 -6.90 2.81
N TYR A 143 -12.69 -5.76 2.27
CA TYR A 143 -12.57 -5.42 0.85
C TYR A 143 -11.80 -4.11 0.69
N ALA A 144 -10.88 -4.09 -0.27
CA ALA A 144 -10.09 -2.90 -0.58
C ALA A 144 -10.02 -2.64 -2.08
N GLY A 145 -9.84 -1.37 -2.44
CA GLY A 145 -9.42 -0.88 -3.75
C GLY A 145 -8.23 0.05 -3.57
N VAL A 146 -7.31 0.07 -4.54
CA VAL A 146 -6.13 0.95 -4.50
C VAL A 146 -6.04 1.72 -5.80
N GLU A 147 -5.90 3.04 -5.70
CA GLU A 147 -5.67 3.94 -6.81
C GLU A 147 -4.24 4.46 -6.71
N TYR A 148 -3.43 4.22 -7.75
CA TYR A 148 -2.06 4.70 -7.81
C TYR A 148 -1.92 5.82 -8.83
N GLU A 149 -1.43 6.96 -8.37
CA GLU A 149 -0.83 7.99 -9.22
C GLU A 149 0.67 7.69 -9.36
N TYR A 150 1.25 7.85 -10.54
CA TYR A 150 2.67 7.60 -10.77
C TYR A 150 3.21 8.41 -11.95
N PHE A 151 4.43 8.94 -11.80
CA PHE A 151 5.13 9.61 -12.89
C PHE A 151 5.73 8.58 -13.84
N ASN A 152 5.73 8.91 -15.13
CA ASN A 152 6.39 8.12 -16.16
C ASN A 152 7.44 9.00 -16.84
N PHE A 153 8.67 8.49 -16.97
CA PHE A 153 9.77 9.20 -17.63
C PHE A 153 10.24 8.45 -18.87
N LYS A 154 10.58 9.18 -19.95
CA LYS A 154 11.23 8.63 -21.16
C LYS A 154 12.70 8.39 -20.87
N GLU A 155 12.97 7.39 -20.04
CA GLU A 155 14.29 7.08 -19.51
C GLU A 155 14.49 5.56 -19.47
N THR A 156 15.73 5.15 -19.22
CA THR A 156 16.14 3.78 -18.95
C THR A 156 16.96 3.75 -17.66
N PRO A 157 17.19 2.58 -17.03
CA PRO A 157 18.09 2.50 -15.88
C PRO A 157 19.49 3.09 -16.15
N VAL A 158 19.99 2.94 -17.38
CA VAL A 158 21.28 3.51 -17.81
C VAL A 158 21.20 5.04 -17.86
N SER A 159 20.19 5.60 -18.54
CA SER A 159 20.07 7.06 -18.66
C SER A 159 19.79 7.74 -17.30
N LEU A 160 19.08 7.07 -16.38
CA LEU A 160 18.93 7.55 -15.01
C LEU A 160 20.27 7.69 -14.29
N ALA A 161 21.12 6.66 -14.37
CA ALA A 161 22.44 6.67 -13.74
C ALA A 161 23.36 7.72 -14.37
N GLU A 162 23.40 7.81 -15.71
CA GLU A 162 24.20 8.81 -16.44
C GLU A 162 23.78 10.24 -16.10
N LYS A 163 22.49 10.49 -15.98
CA LYS A 163 21.92 11.78 -15.56
C LYS A 163 21.99 12.02 -14.05
N LYS A 164 22.51 11.06 -13.26
CA LYS A 164 22.53 11.10 -11.79
C LYS A 164 21.16 11.43 -11.21
N PHE A 165 20.10 10.87 -11.80
CA PHE A 165 18.70 11.09 -11.41
C PHE A 165 18.21 12.55 -11.50
N GLN A 166 18.86 13.39 -12.30
CA GLN A 166 18.49 14.79 -12.53
C GLN A 166 18.01 15.01 -13.96
N ASN A 167 17.28 16.11 -14.22
CA ASN A 167 16.86 16.51 -15.57
C ASN A 167 16.16 15.36 -16.35
N LEU A 168 15.27 14.65 -15.67
CA LEU A 168 14.52 13.54 -16.23
C LEU A 168 13.45 14.05 -17.22
N THR A 169 13.28 13.35 -18.33
CA THR A 169 12.29 13.71 -19.35
C THR A 169 10.94 13.07 -19.02
N PRO A 170 9.87 13.83 -18.71
CA PRO A 170 8.56 13.25 -18.46
C PRO A 170 7.95 12.66 -19.76
N LEU A 171 7.11 11.63 -19.61
CA LEU A 171 6.46 10.92 -20.72
C LEU A 171 5.58 11.85 -21.58
N THR A 172 4.95 12.83 -20.95
CA THR A 172 4.19 13.90 -21.60
C THR A 172 4.45 15.24 -20.90
N PRO A 173 4.35 16.38 -21.62
CA PRO A 173 4.53 17.69 -21.02
C PRO A 173 3.23 18.28 -20.42
N GLY A 174 3.39 19.19 -19.45
CA GLY A 174 2.34 20.05 -18.91
C GLY A 174 1.41 19.41 -17.88
N MET A 175 0.47 20.21 -17.36
CA MET A 175 -0.46 19.84 -16.27
C MET A 175 -1.83 19.46 -16.84
N HIS A 176 -1.99 18.23 -17.33
CA HIS A 176 -3.20 17.81 -18.06
C HIS A 176 -3.80 16.52 -17.49
N GLY A 177 -4.50 16.62 -16.36
CA GLY A 177 -5.32 15.52 -15.85
C GLY A 177 -6.53 15.23 -16.74
N TYR A 178 -7.01 13.99 -16.74
CA TYR A 178 -8.16 13.49 -17.52
C TYR A 178 -8.10 13.75 -19.03
N SER A 179 -6.89 13.95 -19.59
CA SER A 179 -6.72 14.25 -21.00
C SER A 179 -6.70 12.99 -21.86
N LEU A 180 -7.73 12.81 -22.68
CA LEU A 180 -7.79 11.75 -23.71
C LEU A 180 -6.78 11.96 -24.84
N LEU A 181 -6.41 13.21 -25.14
CA LEU A 181 -5.43 13.50 -26.19
C LEU A 181 -4.02 13.05 -25.78
N ARG A 182 -3.68 13.19 -24.49
CA ARG A 182 -2.34 12.86 -23.99
C ARG A 182 -2.05 11.35 -24.02
N THR A 183 -3.07 10.51 -23.91
CA THR A 183 -2.92 9.05 -24.03
C THR A 183 -2.49 8.64 -25.45
N GLN A 184 -2.75 9.47 -26.47
CA GLN A 184 -2.38 9.19 -27.86
C GLN A 184 -0.89 9.38 -28.13
N LEU A 185 -0.17 10.18 -27.32
CA LEU A 185 1.25 10.47 -27.54
C LEU A 185 2.18 9.27 -27.28
N ASN A 186 1.74 8.32 -26.45
CA ASN A 186 2.47 7.09 -26.13
C ASN A 186 1.45 5.93 -26.06
N ASN A 187 0.64 5.83 -27.12
CA ASN A 187 -0.56 5.00 -27.16
C ASN A 187 -0.29 3.54 -26.84
N ASP A 188 0.72 2.93 -27.46
CA ASP A 188 1.07 1.52 -27.25
C ASP A 188 1.40 1.24 -25.78
N TYR A 189 2.25 2.05 -25.14
CA TYR A 189 2.57 1.89 -23.72
C TYR A 189 1.33 2.03 -22.83
N PHE A 190 0.49 3.04 -23.10
CA PHE A 190 -0.74 3.27 -22.35
C PHE A 190 -1.70 2.06 -22.43
N HIS A 191 -1.87 1.48 -23.61
CA HIS A 191 -2.69 0.29 -23.79
C HIS A 191 -2.05 -0.96 -23.16
N SER A 192 -0.74 -1.14 -23.30
CA SER A 192 -0.03 -2.29 -22.74
C SER A 192 -0.11 -2.37 -21.23
N ILE A 193 -0.12 -1.26 -20.50
CA ILE A 193 -0.37 -1.28 -19.05
C ILE A 193 -1.73 -1.92 -18.74
N PHE A 194 -2.78 -1.57 -19.49
CA PHE A 194 -4.11 -2.09 -19.28
C PHE A 194 -4.22 -3.57 -19.67
N ASP A 195 -3.78 -3.89 -20.87
CA ASP A 195 -3.92 -5.23 -21.46
C ASP A 195 -3.08 -6.28 -20.71
N GLU A 196 -1.83 -5.94 -20.39
CA GLU A 196 -0.95 -6.86 -19.67
C GLU A 196 -1.40 -7.04 -18.20
N ALA A 197 -2.00 -6.02 -17.59
CA ALA A 197 -2.55 -6.15 -16.24
C ALA A 197 -3.71 -7.14 -16.19
N SER A 198 -4.64 -7.06 -17.15
CA SER A 198 -5.71 -8.06 -17.26
C SER A 198 -5.15 -9.47 -17.48
N ARG A 199 -4.17 -9.64 -18.38
CA ARG A 199 -3.52 -10.94 -18.64
C ARG A 199 -2.77 -11.47 -17.43
N PHE A 200 -2.21 -10.59 -16.59
CA PHE A 200 -1.53 -10.96 -15.35
C PHE A 200 -2.49 -11.19 -14.16
N GLY A 201 -3.80 -10.95 -14.34
CA GLY A 201 -4.81 -11.11 -13.29
C GLY A 201 -4.78 -9.97 -12.27
N VAL A 202 -4.49 -8.76 -12.73
CA VAL A 202 -4.58 -7.49 -12.00
C VAL A 202 -5.56 -6.60 -12.77
N ASP A 203 -6.85 -6.77 -12.50
CA ASP A 203 -7.88 -6.02 -13.23
C ASP A 203 -7.85 -4.53 -12.86
N ILE A 204 -8.09 -3.68 -13.86
CA ILE A 204 -8.09 -2.21 -13.75
C ILE A 204 -9.51 -1.71 -14.02
N GLU A 205 -10.02 -0.86 -13.13
CA GLU A 205 -11.33 -0.19 -13.27
C GLU A 205 -11.21 1.13 -14.04
N GLY A 206 -10.13 1.87 -13.82
CA GLY A 206 -9.88 3.16 -14.44
C GLY A 206 -8.40 3.35 -14.75
N HIS A 207 -8.11 3.92 -15.91
CA HIS A 207 -6.76 4.31 -16.29
C HIS A 207 -6.81 5.61 -17.10
N HIS A 208 -6.13 6.65 -16.63
CA HIS A 208 -6.12 7.95 -17.30
C HIS A 208 -4.83 8.72 -16.99
N THR A 209 -4.69 9.86 -17.67
CA THR A 209 -3.69 10.86 -17.29
C THR A 209 -4.14 11.62 -16.05
N GLU A 210 -3.20 11.97 -15.19
CA GLU A 210 -3.46 12.74 -13.98
C GLU A 210 -2.67 14.05 -13.99
N THR A 211 -2.94 14.91 -13.02
CA THR A 211 -2.43 16.27 -12.91
C THR A 211 -0.92 16.29 -12.72
N GLY A 212 -0.19 16.35 -13.83
CA GLY A 212 1.25 16.48 -13.85
C GLY A 212 1.86 16.01 -15.17
N PRO A 213 3.10 16.41 -15.49
CA PRO A 213 3.77 15.96 -16.70
C PRO A 213 4.09 14.45 -16.60
N GLY A 214 3.60 13.66 -17.55
CA GLY A 214 3.81 12.22 -17.59
C GLY A 214 3.13 11.43 -16.47
N VAL A 215 2.21 12.04 -15.72
CA VAL A 215 1.50 11.35 -14.62
C VAL A 215 0.35 10.54 -15.20
N LEU A 216 0.26 9.29 -14.76
CA LEU A 216 -0.89 8.43 -14.97
C LEU A 216 -1.50 8.09 -13.62
N GLU A 217 -2.81 7.89 -13.61
CA GLU A 217 -3.53 7.27 -12.52
C GLU A 217 -4.11 5.94 -12.99
N THR A 218 -4.04 4.95 -12.11
CA THR A 218 -4.66 3.64 -12.33
C THR A 218 -5.43 3.22 -11.08
N ALA A 219 -6.74 3.10 -11.21
CA ALA A 219 -7.63 2.52 -10.22
C ALA A 219 -7.73 1.01 -10.44
N LEU A 220 -7.25 0.23 -9.48
CA LEU A 220 -7.31 -1.23 -9.54
C LEU A 220 -8.69 -1.71 -9.09
N ALA A 221 -9.19 -2.77 -9.74
CA ALA A 221 -10.49 -3.32 -9.42
C ALA A 221 -10.54 -3.84 -7.99
N TYR A 222 -11.55 -3.40 -7.23
CA TYR A 222 -11.63 -3.74 -5.81
C TYR A 222 -11.83 -5.25 -5.61
N THR A 223 -11.27 -5.77 -4.53
CA THR A 223 -11.38 -7.19 -4.19
C THR A 223 -11.14 -7.41 -2.70
N ASN A 224 -11.10 -8.66 -2.24
CA ASN A 224 -10.76 -8.95 -0.86
C ASN A 224 -9.36 -8.41 -0.51
N ALA A 225 -9.21 -7.84 0.69
CA ALA A 225 -8.07 -7.02 1.08
C ALA A 225 -6.70 -7.67 0.80
N LEU A 226 -6.54 -8.96 1.10
CA LEU A 226 -5.28 -9.66 0.83
C LEU A 226 -4.99 -9.77 -0.67
N ARG A 227 -5.99 -10.17 -1.47
CA ARG A 227 -5.83 -10.17 -2.94
C ARG A 227 -5.56 -8.77 -3.50
N MET A 228 -6.16 -7.73 -2.92
CA MET A 228 -5.90 -6.36 -3.32
C MET A 228 -4.45 -5.97 -3.02
N ALA A 229 -3.89 -6.34 -1.88
CA ALA A 229 -2.47 -6.07 -1.60
C ALA A 229 -1.54 -6.79 -2.59
N ASP A 230 -1.86 -8.03 -3.00
CA ASP A 230 -1.15 -8.72 -4.09
C ASP A 230 -1.21 -7.93 -5.37
N ASN A 231 -2.41 -7.56 -5.78
CA ASN A 231 -2.66 -6.89 -7.05
C ASN A 231 -1.97 -5.52 -7.05
N ALA A 232 -1.98 -4.80 -5.94
CA ALA A 232 -1.31 -3.51 -5.79
C ALA A 232 0.22 -3.61 -5.92
N ILE A 233 0.85 -4.56 -5.24
CA ILE A 233 2.31 -4.73 -5.34
C ILE A 233 2.73 -5.26 -6.72
N LEU A 234 1.93 -6.17 -7.28
CA LEU A 234 2.17 -6.77 -8.58
C LEU A 234 1.89 -5.78 -9.72
N PHE A 235 0.97 -4.83 -9.53
CA PHE A 235 0.78 -3.72 -10.47
C PHE A 235 2.05 -2.89 -10.60
N LYS A 236 2.67 -2.49 -9.48
CA LYS A 236 3.96 -1.76 -9.53
C LYS A 236 5.04 -2.53 -10.30
N TYR A 237 5.14 -3.84 -10.08
CA TYR A 237 6.07 -4.71 -10.80
C TYR A 237 5.74 -4.78 -12.29
N LEU A 238 4.47 -4.95 -12.62
CA LEU A 238 3.98 -4.96 -13.99
C LEU A 238 4.31 -3.66 -14.72
N THR A 239 3.90 -2.52 -14.16
CA THR A 239 4.10 -1.22 -14.80
C THR A 239 5.58 -0.96 -15.06
N LYS A 240 6.43 -1.25 -14.07
CA LYS A 240 7.89 -1.14 -14.22
C LYS A 240 8.44 -2.08 -15.30
N SER A 241 8.00 -3.33 -15.32
CA SER A 241 8.49 -4.33 -16.28
C SER A 241 8.05 -4.02 -17.72
N VAL A 242 6.79 -3.64 -17.90
CA VAL A 242 6.26 -3.20 -19.20
C VAL A 242 6.95 -1.91 -19.62
N GLY A 243 7.09 -0.92 -18.73
CA GLY A 243 7.81 0.34 -19.02
C GLY A 243 9.21 0.11 -19.59
N MET A 244 9.97 -0.85 -19.05
CA MET A 244 11.30 -1.21 -19.57
C MET A 244 11.26 -1.63 -21.05
N GLN A 245 10.19 -2.25 -21.53
CA GLN A 245 10.05 -2.64 -22.94
C GLN A 245 9.82 -1.44 -23.87
N TYR A 246 9.30 -0.33 -23.34
CA TYR A 246 8.97 0.89 -24.07
C TYR A 246 9.99 2.02 -23.86
N GLY A 247 11.10 1.77 -23.14
CA GLY A 247 12.04 2.83 -22.78
C GLY A 247 11.42 3.88 -21.84
N VAL A 248 10.55 3.43 -20.93
CA VAL A 248 9.86 4.24 -19.95
C VAL A 248 10.22 3.76 -18.55
N VAL A 249 10.58 4.67 -17.65
CA VAL A 249 10.69 4.40 -16.21
C VAL A 249 9.47 4.97 -15.50
N PRO A 250 8.51 4.13 -15.08
CA PRO A 250 7.47 4.54 -14.15
C PRO A 250 8.03 4.59 -12.73
N THR A 251 7.70 5.65 -11.99
CA THR A 251 8.01 5.80 -10.58
C THR A 251 6.75 6.01 -9.75
N PHE A 252 6.65 5.21 -8.69
CA PHE A 252 5.61 5.33 -7.67
C PHE A 252 6.11 6.11 -6.46
N MET A 253 7.27 6.76 -6.56
CA MET A 253 7.78 7.64 -5.51
C MET A 253 6.76 8.75 -5.24
N ALA A 254 6.44 9.00 -3.97
CA ALA A 254 5.32 9.88 -3.59
C ALA A 254 5.48 11.35 -3.99
N LYS A 255 6.71 11.82 -4.21
CA LYS A 255 7.01 13.20 -4.59
C LYS A 255 8.29 13.26 -5.44
N PRO A 256 8.23 12.93 -6.75
CA PRO A 256 9.39 12.97 -7.63
C PRO A 256 9.98 14.37 -7.81
N TRP A 257 9.11 15.38 -7.83
CA TRP A 257 9.50 16.77 -7.91
C TRP A 257 8.78 17.59 -6.84
N GLY A 258 9.55 18.41 -6.10
CA GLY A 258 9.03 19.18 -4.97
C GLY A 258 7.97 20.22 -5.36
N ASN A 259 8.05 20.76 -6.58
CA ASN A 259 7.17 21.81 -7.11
C ASN A 259 5.97 21.29 -7.91
N LEU A 260 5.76 19.97 -7.99
CA LEU A 260 4.65 19.35 -8.72
C LEU A 260 3.77 18.52 -7.78
N PRO A 261 2.54 18.15 -8.17
CA PRO A 261 1.70 17.25 -7.37
C PRO A 261 2.41 15.95 -7.00
N GLY A 262 2.03 15.40 -5.85
CA GLY A 262 2.55 14.11 -5.39
C GLY A 262 1.86 12.94 -6.08
N CYS A 263 2.34 11.73 -5.78
CA CYS A 263 1.77 10.47 -6.19
C CYS A 263 1.12 9.78 -5.00
N SER A 264 -0.19 9.63 -5.05
CA SER A 264 -1.02 9.06 -4.01
C SER A 264 -1.23 7.56 -4.23
N GLY A 265 -1.45 6.86 -3.13
CA GLY A 265 -1.90 5.47 -3.09
C GLY A 265 -3.25 5.40 -2.38
N HIS A 266 -4.27 6.09 -2.90
CA HIS A 266 -5.57 6.18 -2.23
C HIS A 266 -6.11 4.78 -2.00
N THR A 267 -6.47 4.49 -0.75
CA THR A 267 -6.91 3.16 -0.34
C THR A 267 -8.37 3.23 0.06
N HIS A 268 -9.22 2.61 -0.74
CA HIS A 268 -10.65 2.47 -0.46
C HIS A 268 -10.87 1.21 0.37
N VAL A 269 -11.69 1.29 1.41
CA VAL A 269 -12.02 0.13 2.26
C VAL A 269 -13.50 0.04 2.57
N SER A 270 -13.98 -1.20 2.66
CA SER A 270 -15.30 -1.55 3.19
C SER A 270 -15.27 -2.95 3.82
N LEU A 271 -16.32 -3.26 4.58
CA LEU A 271 -16.57 -4.59 5.12
C LEU A 271 -17.81 -5.19 4.45
N ARG A 272 -17.81 -6.50 4.23
CA ARG A 272 -18.98 -7.25 3.79
C ARG A 272 -19.32 -8.36 4.77
N ASP A 273 -20.60 -8.70 4.92
CA ASP A 273 -20.99 -9.92 5.63
C ASP A 273 -20.83 -11.16 4.74
N LYS A 274 -21.14 -12.34 5.29
CA LYS A 274 -21.04 -13.61 4.57
C LYS A 274 -22.05 -13.75 3.41
N SER A 275 -23.09 -12.92 3.37
CA SER A 275 -24.02 -12.85 2.23
C SER A 275 -23.51 -11.96 1.09
N GLY A 276 -22.42 -11.22 1.33
CA GLY A 276 -21.84 -10.27 0.37
C GLY A 276 -22.42 -8.86 0.45
N ARG A 277 -23.33 -8.59 1.40
CA ARG A 277 -23.88 -7.26 1.65
C ARG A 277 -22.81 -6.35 2.27
N ASN A 278 -22.76 -5.11 1.80
CA ASN A 278 -21.85 -4.09 2.34
C ASN A 278 -22.33 -3.62 3.72
N ILE A 279 -21.48 -3.81 4.72
CA ILE A 279 -21.79 -3.52 6.13
C ILE A 279 -21.67 -2.05 6.45
N PHE A 280 -20.96 -1.26 5.63
CA PHE A 280 -20.89 0.18 5.83
C PHE A 280 -22.15 0.91 5.38
N ALA A 281 -22.97 0.25 4.55
CA ALA A 281 -24.21 0.79 4.05
C ALA A 281 -25.29 0.86 5.15
N VAL A 282 -26.08 1.94 5.13
CA VAL A 282 -27.34 2.04 5.87
C VAL A 282 -28.44 1.17 5.23
N SER A 283 -29.55 0.96 5.94
CA SER A 283 -30.71 0.26 5.39
C SER A 283 -31.46 1.10 4.35
N ASP A 284 -32.36 0.47 3.58
CA ASP A 284 -33.16 1.17 2.57
C ASP A 284 -34.08 2.24 3.18
N GLU A 285 -34.61 1.98 4.38
CA GLU A 285 -35.44 2.94 5.13
C GLU A 285 -34.66 4.20 5.52
N GLU A 286 -33.39 4.02 5.89
CA GLU A 286 -32.48 5.07 6.33
C GLU A 286 -31.97 5.94 5.16
N LEU A 287 -32.13 5.52 3.91
CA LEU A 287 -31.70 6.32 2.74
C LEU A 287 -32.45 7.65 2.60
N SER A 288 -33.66 7.73 3.14
CA SER A 288 -34.50 8.92 3.03
C SER A 288 -34.06 10.05 3.97
N ASN A 289 -33.73 9.69 5.23
CA ASN A 289 -33.53 10.66 6.31
C ASN A 289 -32.17 10.53 7.02
N GLY A 290 -31.38 9.51 6.67
CA GLY A 290 -30.18 9.11 7.40
C GLY A 290 -30.49 8.20 8.59
N ARG A 291 -29.46 7.50 9.06
CA ARG A 291 -29.46 6.67 10.27
C ARG A 291 -29.73 7.51 11.52
N PRO A 292 -30.76 7.20 12.32
CA PRO A 292 -30.97 7.84 13.61
C PRO A 292 -29.76 7.63 14.55
N GLY A 293 -29.36 8.68 15.25
CA GLY A 293 -28.24 8.62 16.19
C GLY A 293 -26.85 8.68 15.56
N ALA A 294 -26.73 8.97 14.26
CA ALA A 294 -25.45 9.32 13.65
C ALA A 294 -24.84 10.56 14.31
N ALA A 295 -23.52 10.57 14.51
CA ALA A 295 -22.84 11.67 15.22
C ALA A 295 -23.00 13.04 14.54
N ASN A 296 -23.22 13.09 13.23
CA ASN A 296 -23.45 14.31 12.45
C ASN A 296 -23.91 13.99 11.01
N ASP A 297 -24.24 15.05 10.25
CA ASP A 297 -24.72 14.94 8.87
C ASP A 297 -23.75 14.27 7.89
N ASP A 298 -22.43 14.40 8.08
CA ASP A 298 -21.44 13.78 7.18
C ASP A 298 -21.42 12.24 7.28
N VAL A 299 -21.91 11.67 8.39
CA VAL A 299 -21.92 10.22 8.65
C VAL A 299 -23.32 9.61 8.70
N LYS A 300 -24.38 10.40 8.47
CA LYS A 300 -25.77 9.90 8.58
C LYS A 300 -26.13 8.81 7.57
N PHE A 301 -25.34 8.64 6.51
CA PHE A 301 -25.50 7.54 5.54
C PHE A 301 -24.44 6.46 5.68
N LEU A 302 -23.79 6.38 6.84
CA LEU A 302 -22.98 5.26 7.28
C LEU A 302 -23.73 4.45 8.34
N SER A 303 -23.55 3.13 8.31
CA SER A 303 -23.97 2.27 9.42
C SER A 303 -23.21 2.62 10.71
N GLU A 304 -23.75 2.19 11.85
CA GLU A 304 -23.07 2.34 13.14
C GLU A 304 -21.69 1.66 13.16
N GLU A 305 -21.58 0.46 12.57
CA GLU A 305 -20.31 -0.25 12.45
C GLU A 305 -19.29 0.55 11.61
N ALA A 306 -19.71 1.21 10.53
CA ALA A 306 -18.82 2.07 9.74
C ALA A 306 -18.39 3.34 10.49
N GLU A 307 -19.27 3.91 11.31
CA GLU A 307 -18.95 5.06 12.14
C GLU A 307 -17.89 4.71 13.19
N HIS A 308 -18.03 3.58 13.88
CA HIS A 308 -17.01 3.06 14.78
C HIS A 308 -15.71 2.71 14.07
N PHE A 309 -15.78 2.15 12.86
CA PHE A 309 -14.61 1.86 12.04
C PHE A 309 -13.84 3.15 11.68
N LEU A 310 -14.56 4.19 11.26
CA LEU A 310 -13.99 5.52 10.99
C LEU A 310 -13.35 6.12 12.24
N ALA A 311 -14.04 6.05 13.39
CA ALA A 311 -13.50 6.53 14.67
C ALA A 311 -12.19 5.82 15.04
N GLY A 312 -12.09 4.51 14.81
CA GLY A 312 -10.87 3.73 15.03
C GLY A 312 -9.68 4.17 14.16
N ILE A 313 -9.93 4.51 12.89
CA ILE A 313 -8.89 5.07 12.02
C ILE A 313 -8.43 6.42 12.54
N LEU A 314 -9.35 7.33 12.84
CA LEU A 314 -9.03 8.69 13.29
C LEU A 314 -8.30 8.69 14.65
N ASP A 315 -8.61 7.73 15.52
CA ASP A 315 -7.95 7.57 16.83
C ASP A 315 -6.46 7.19 16.69
N GLY A 316 -6.14 6.27 15.77
CA GLY A 316 -4.81 5.65 15.75
C GLY A 316 -3.95 5.86 14.50
N ILE A 317 -4.43 6.51 13.43
CA ILE A 317 -3.65 6.65 12.19
C ILE A 317 -2.28 7.31 12.40
N ALA A 318 -2.19 8.26 13.34
CA ALA A 318 -0.93 8.92 13.66
C ALA A 318 0.13 7.98 14.27
N ASP A 319 -0.28 6.90 14.94
CA ASP A 319 0.61 5.92 15.57
C ASP A 319 1.10 4.83 14.60
N VAL A 320 0.53 4.76 13.40
CA VAL A 320 0.88 3.78 12.36
C VAL A 320 1.35 4.45 11.06
N MET A 321 1.71 5.74 11.14
CA MET A 321 2.13 6.54 9.98
C MET A 321 3.23 5.89 9.13
N PRO A 322 4.27 5.26 9.70
CA PRO A 322 5.30 4.62 8.89
C PRO A 322 4.79 3.46 8.02
N MET A 323 3.63 2.87 8.30
CA MET A 323 3.03 1.83 7.47
C MET A 323 2.27 2.40 6.26
N VAL A 324 1.76 3.63 6.38
CA VAL A 324 1.01 4.33 5.30
C VAL A 324 1.89 5.29 4.49
N VAL A 325 2.93 5.86 5.11
CA VAL A 325 3.92 6.75 4.48
C VAL A 325 5.32 6.28 4.92
N PRO A 326 5.92 5.32 4.19
CA PRO A 326 7.07 4.56 4.70
C PRO A 326 8.44 5.15 4.36
N THR A 327 8.49 6.22 3.55
CA THR A 327 9.74 6.82 3.06
C THR A 327 9.87 8.28 3.47
N ILE A 328 11.09 8.80 3.51
CA ILE A 328 11.36 10.24 3.69
C ILE A 328 10.67 11.08 2.61
N ASN A 329 10.65 10.58 1.37
CA ASN A 329 10.03 11.26 0.23
C ASN A 329 8.50 11.39 0.40
N GLY A 330 7.85 10.37 0.98
CA GLY A 330 6.43 10.35 1.30
C GLY A 330 5.96 11.58 2.09
N TYR A 331 6.73 12.02 3.08
CA TYR A 331 6.35 13.17 3.90
C TYR A 331 6.46 14.50 3.13
N LYS A 332 7.29 14.59 2.09
CA LYS A 332 7.35 15.78 1.22
C LYS A 332 6.04 16.00 0.45
N ARG A 333 5.25 14.94 0.21
CA ARG A 333 3.87 15.05 -0.29
C ARG A 333 2.95 15.70 0.76
N LEU A 334 3.07 15.31 2.02
CA LEU A 334 2.21 15.82 3.12
C LEU A 334 2.53 17.27 3.54
N VAL A 335 3.82 17.65 3.53
CA VAL A 335 4.27 19.00 3.93
C VAL A 335 3.66 20.08 3.04
N GLY A 336 3.51 19.81 1.75
CA GLY A 336 2.88 20.74 0.82
C GLY A 336 1.37 20.94 1.04
N GLY A 337 0.73 20.10 1.86
CA GLY A 337 -0.66 20.24 2.31
C GLY A 337 -1.68 20.35 1.18
N GLU A 338 -2.70 21.17 1.41
CA GLU A 338 -3.82 21.41 0.47
C GLU A 338 -3.38 21.92 -0.90
N ALA A 339 -2.25 22.64 -0.99
CA ALA A 339 -1.71 23.14 -2.25
C ALA A 339 -1.34 22.01 -3.24
N PHE A 340 -1.18 20.77 -2.74
CA PHE A 340 -0.96 19.58 -3.56
C PHE A 340 -1.98 18.46 -3.30
N TRP A 341 -3.17 18.81 -2.79
CA TRP A 341 -4.26 17.85 -2.53
C TRP A 341 -3.89 16.69 -1.57
N ALA A 342 -2.88 16.90 -0.72
CA ALA A 342 -2.38 15.89 0.21
C ALA A 342 -2.77 16.23 1.67
N PRO A 343 -3.50 15.35 2.36
CA PRO A 343 -3.95 15.62 3.72
C PRO A 343 -2.81 15.51 4.73
N ASN A 344 -2.65 16.51 5.60
CA ASN A 344 -1.65 16.51 6.68
C ASN A 344 -2.24 16.58 8.08
N ALA A 345 -3.54 16.37 8.20
CA ALA A 345 -4.30 16.42 9.44
C ALA A 345 -5.19 15.18 9.57
N ILE A 346 -5.56 14.85 10.80
CA ILE A 346 -6.52 13.79 11.11
C ILE A 346 -7.92 14.38 10.93
N THR A 347 -8.47 14.23 9.73
CA THR A 347 -9.78 14.79 9.37
C THR A 347 -10.60 13.82 8.54
N TYR A 348 -11.91 13.94 8.60
CA TYR A 348 -12.82 13.22 7.72
C TYR A 348 -13.87 14.16 7.13
N GLY A 349 -14.54 13.74 6.06
CA GLY A 349 -15.69 14.47 5.54
C GLY A 349 -16.42 13.73 4.44
N TYR A 350 -17.72 13.99 4.33
CA TYR A 350 -18.56 13.49 3.25
C TYR A 350 -18.14 14.11 1.91
N ASP A 351 -17.75 13.25 0.97
CA ASP A 351 -17.29 13.60 -0.36
C ASP A 351 -16.21 14.72 -0.42
N SER A 352 -15.44 14.87 0.65
CA SER A 352 -14.43 15.92 0.77
C SER A 352 -13.04 15.41 0.36
N ARG A 353 -12.51 15.91 -0.75
CA ARG A 353 -11.12 15.64 -1.17
C ARG A 353 -10.06 16.37 -0.33
N ALA A 354 -10.49 17.34 0.49
CA ALA A 354 -9.63 18.03 1.45
C ALA A 354 -9.44 17.23 2.75
N ALA A 355 -10.34 16.26 3.03
CA ALA A 355 -10.24 15.41 4.20
C ALA A 355 -9.16 14.33 4.04
N SER A 356 -8.57 13.89 5.15
CA SER A 356 -7.67 12.73 5.14
C SER A 356 -8.41 11.41 4.90
N ILE A 357 -9.64 11.32 5.41
CA ILE A 357 -10.55 10.19 5.22
C ILE A 357 -11.82 10.72 4.55
N ARG A 358 -12.00 10.42 3.27
CA ARG A 358 -13.20 10.81 2.52
C ARG A 358 -14.26 9.74 2.66
N ILE A 359 -15.47 10.14 3.04
CA ILE A 359 -16.64 9.26 3.11
C ILE A 359 -17.31 9.27 1.75
N ILE A 360 -17.53 8.09 1.17
CA ILE A 360 -18.27 7.90 -0.07
C ILE A 360 -19.47 7.02 0.25
N SER A 361 -20.64 7.63 0.35
CA SER A 361 -21.90 7.00 0.74
C SER A 361 -23.07 7.62 -0.02
N PRO A 362 -24.31 7.10 0.10
CA PRO A 362 -25.49 7.79 -0.40
C PRO A 362 -25.58 9.24 0.08
N PRO A 363 -26.24 10.13 -0.69
CA PRO A 363 -26.82 9.88 -2.02
C PRO A 363 -25.81 9.90 -3.18
N SER A 364 -24.52 10.17 -2.95
CA SER A 364 -23.51 10.27 -4.03
C SER A 364 -23.26 8.95 -4.78
N VAL A 365 -23.46 7.83 -4.09
CA VAL A 365 -23.31 6.49 -4.63
C VAL A 365 -24.42 5.56 -4.11
N PRO A 366 -24.70 4.44 -4.79
CA PRO A 366 -25.60 3.41 -4.25
C PRO A 366 -25.09 2.85 -2.92
N PRO A 367 -25.96 2.34 -2.03
CA PRO A 367 -25.56 1.81 -0.72
C PRO A 367 -24.50 0.72 -0.81
N ALA A 368 -24.59 -0.16 -1.82
CA ALA A 368 -23.60 -1.22 -2.07
C ALA A 368 -22.17 -0.70 -2.31
N ALA A 369 -22.00 0.54 -2.75
CA ALA A 369 -20.72 1.18 -3.03
C ALA A 369 -20.19 2.04 -1.85
N THR A 370 -20.88 2.01 -0.69
CA THR A 370 -20.46 2.75 0.51
C THR A 370 -19.08 2.32 0.98
N ARG A 371 -18.16 3.27 1.14
CA ARG A 371 -16.77 3.00 1.51
C ARG A 371 -16.11 4.23 2.11
N LEU A 372 -14.98 3.99 2.78
CA LEU A 372 -14.06 5.05 3.19
C LEU A 372 -12.87 5.06 2.24
N GLU A 373 -12.42 6.26 1.86
CA GLU A 373 -11.20 6.47 1.10
C GLU A 373 -10.15 7.12 2.01
N ILE A 374 -9.07 6.39 2.25
CA ILE A 374 -7.93 6.86 3.04
C ILE A 374 -6.94 7.49 2.07
N ARG A 375 -6.78 8.82 2.16
CA ARG A 375 -5.99 9.63 1.22
C ARG A 375 -4.56 9.91 1.67
N VAL A 376 -4.21 9.47 2.88
CA VAL A 376 -2.89 9.64 3.48
C VAL A 376 -1.80 8.86 2.73
N PRO A 377 -1.98 7.58 2.35
CA PRO A 377 -0.91 6.78 1.78
C PRO A 377 -0.36 7.34 0.47
N GLY A 378 0.96 7.25 0.33
CA GLY A 378 1.67 7.54 -0.92
C GLY A 378 1.66 6.34 -1.87
N ALA A 379 1.91 6.58 -3.15
CA ALA A 379 2.06 5.50 -4.12
C ALA A 379 3.25 4.58 -3.80
N ASP A 380 4.20 5.01 -2.98
CA ASP A 380 5.38 4.28 -2.52
C ASP A 380 5.10 3.32 -1.35
N MET A 381 3.88 3.31 -0.80
CA MET A 381 3.52 2.44 0.33
C MET A 381 3.76 0.94 0.03
N ASN A 382 4.13 0.18 1.06
CA ASN A 382 3.93 -1.27 1.05
C ASN A 382 2.43 -1.55 1.27
N PRO A 383 1.68 -2.02 0.25
CA PRO A 383 0.22 -2.08 0.33
C PRO A 383 -0.26 -3.03 1.43
N TYR A 384 0.50 -4.07 1.77
CA TYR A 384 0.12 -4.99 2.81
C TYR A 384 0.12 -4.33 4.20
N PHE A 385 1.16 -3.57 4.53
CA PHE A 385 1.25 -2.86 5.81
C PHE A 385 0.24 -1.72 5.89
N ALA A 386 0.08 -0.93 4.83
CA ALA A 386 -0.91 0.15 4.79
C ALA A 386 -2.34 -0.37 4.97
N ILE A 387 -2.72 -1.40 4.21
CA ILE A 387 -4.06 -2.00 4.29
C ILE A 387 -4.26 -2.68 5.66
N SER A 388 -3.24 -3.37 6.19
CA SER A 388 -3.32 -3.97 7.53
C SER A 388 -3.53 -2.90 8.60
N ALA A 389 -2.77 -1.79 8.55
CA ALA A 389 -2.91 -0.70 9.51
C ALA A 389 -4.33 -0.11 9.49
N ILE A 390 -4.87 0.17 8.29
CA ILE A 390 -6.23 0.71 8.12
C ILE A 390 -7.28 -0.24 8.69
N PHE A 391 -7.23 -1.53 8.34
CA PHE A 391 -8.22 -2.48 8.84
C PHE A 391 -8.07 -2.78 10.32
N LEU A 392 -6.86 -2.94 10.85
CA LEU A 392 -6.65 -3.18 12.28
C LEU A 392 -7.18 -2.01 13.13
N LEU A 393 -6.95 -0.77 12.70
CA LEU A 393 -7.49 0.41 13.36
C LEU A 393 -9.02 0.44 13.32
N GLY A 394 -9.61 0.20 12.14
CA GLY A 394 -11.05 0.22 12.00
C GLY A 394 -11.75 -0.92 12.75
N LEU A 395 -11.20 -2.15 12.72
CA LEU A 395 -11.71 -3.28 13.49
C LEU A 395 -11.60 -3.02 15.00
N ARG A 396 -10.49 -2.42 15.46
CA ARG A 396 -10.35 -1.95 16.86
C ARG A 396 -11.45 -0.95 17.21
N GLY A 397 -11.78 -0.03 16.30
CA GLY A 397 -12.86 0.93 16.46
C GLY A 397 -14.21 0.27 16.68
N ILE A 398 -14.55 -0.73 15.86
CA ILE A 398 -15.78 -1.54 15.99
C ILE A 398 -15.81 -2.28 17.34
N GLU A 399 -14.74 -3.00 17.69
CA GLU A 399 -14.68 -3.81 18.91
C GLU A 399 -14.80 -2.97 20.19
N LYS A 400 -14.15 -1.80 20.21
CA LYS A 400 -14.19 -0.87 21.35
C LYS A 400 -15.40 0.07 21.30
N LYS A 401 -16.21 0.03 20.25
CA LYS A 401 -17.32 0.96 19.99
C LYS A 401 -16.91 2.41 20.17
N LEU A 402 -15.82 2.80 19.50
CA LEU A 402 -15.26 4.14 19.69
C LEU A 402 -16.22 5.22 19.17
N GLU A 403 -16.40 6.25 19.98
CA GLU A 403 -17.20 7.43 19.64
C GLU A 403 -16.48 8.31 18.61
N LEU A 404 -17.21 8.80 17.62
CA LEU A 404 -16.67 9.72 16.62
C LEU A 404 -16.55 11.15 17.20
N SER A 405 -15.46 11.39 17.92
CA SER A 405 -15.17 12.67 18.60
C SER A 405 -14.53 13.74 17.71
N THR A 406 -14.00 13.35 16.55
CA THR A 406 -13.38 14.29 15.61
C THR A 406 -14.48 15.10 14.91
N LEU A 407 -14.23 16.40 14.68
CA LEU A 407 -15.16 17.22 13.90
C LEU A 407 -15.00 16.96 12.40
N PRO A 408 -16.10 16.90 11.62
CA PRO A 408 -16.01 16.78 10.17
C PRO A 408 -15.44 18.05 9.54
N MET A 409 -14.81 17.92 8.38
CA MET A 409 -14.29 19.05 7.59
C MET A 409 -15.34 20.14 7.32
N SER A 410 -16.61 19.76 7.16
CA SER A 410 -17.74 20.69 6.97
C SER A 410 -17.96 21.65 8.14
N LYS A 411 -17.43 21.34 9.33
CA LYS A 411 -17.53 22.14 10.55
C LYS A 411 -16.20 22.79 10.97
N LEU A 412 -15.13 22.59 10.20
CA LEU A 412 -13.83 23.18 10.48
C LEU A 412 -13.66 24.53 9.75
N SER A 413 -13.11 25.51 10.46
CA SER A 413 -12.71 26.81 9.93
C SER A 413 -11.20 26.88 9.69
N ALA A 414 -10.75 27.88 8.93
CA ALA A 414 -9.31 28.11 8.72
C ALA A 414 -8.55 28.40 10.02
N ASP A 415 -9.21 28.94 11.04
CA ASP A 415 -8.59 29.28 12.33
C ASP A 415 -8.50 28.07 13.28
N ASP A 416 -9.29 27.02 13.09
CA ASP A 416 -9.21 25.79 13.89
C ASP A 416 -7.86 25.08 13.74
N LYS A 417 -7.21 25.24 12.59
CA LYS A 417 -5.84 24.76 12.37
C LYS A 417 -4.82 25.52 13.22
N LYS A 418 -5.00 26.83 13.39
CA LYS A 418 -4.09 27.69 14.18
C LYS A 418 -4.29 27.48 15.68
N ASN A 419 -5.53 27.23 16.10
CA ASN A 419 -5.91 27.10 17.50
C ASN A 419 -5.68 25.70 18.08
N GLY A 420 -5.16 24.76 17.28
CA GLY A 420 -4.84 23.39 17.73
C GLY A 420 -6.06 22.47 17.87
N THR A 421 -7.24 22.90 17.41
CA THR A 421 -8.46 22.07 17.38
C THR A 421 -8.28 20.85 16.47
N ILE A 422 -7.51 21.01 15.39
CA ILE A 422 -7.23 19.96 14.42
C ILE A 422 -5.97 19.19 14.84
N LYS A 423 -6.11 17.89 15.09
CA LYS A 423 -4.96 17.00 15.32
C LYS A 423 -4.17 16.83 14.01
N MET A 424 -2.88 17.13 14.06
CA MET A 424 -2.00 17.04 12.90
C MET A 424 -1.36 15.64 12.79
N LEU A 425 -1.08 15.21 11.56
CA LEU A 425 -0.26 14.02 11.31
C LEU A 425 1.23 14.36 11.47
N PRO A 426 2.08 13.40 11.87
CA PRO A 426 3.53 13.52 11.74
C PRO A 426 3.96 13.99 10.34
N THR A 427 4.86 14.96 10.30
CA THR A 427 5.32 15.60 9.05
C THR A 427 6.72 15.17 8.60
N SER A 428 7.34 14.21 9.30
CA SER A 428 8.58 13.55 8.91
C SER A 428 8.55 12.07 9.29
N LEU A 429 9.35 11.25 8.60
CA LEU A 429 9.50 9.83 8.92
C LEU A 429 10.07 9.63 10.33
N GLU A 430 10.99 10.51 10.74
CA GLU A 430 11.57 10.52 12.09
C GLU A 430 10.48 10.68 13.16
N ALA A 431 9.70 11.77 13.12
CA ALA A 431 8.64 12.01 14.09
C ALA A 431 7.54 10.94 14.05
N ALA A 432 7.25 10.38 12.87
CA ALA A 432 6.31 9.27 12.72
C ALA A 432 6.84 7.97 13.34
N THR A 433 8.13 7.68 13.18
CA THR A 433 8.78 6.47 13.70
C THR A 433 8.92 6.55 15.21
N GLU A 434 9.42 7.67 15.74
CA GLU A 434 9.44 7.94 17.18
C GLU A 434 8.05 7.74 17.79
N ARG A 435 7.02 8.30 17.12
CA ARG A 435 5.63 8.17 17.53
C ARG A 435 5.14 6.73 17.57
N MET A 436 5.36 5.97 16.51
CA MET A 436 4.98 4.56 16.43
C MET A 436 5.68 3.73 17.51
N MET A 437 6.92 4.07 17.85
CA MET A 437 7.76 3.30 18.76
C MET A 437 7.56 3.66 20.24
N ARG A 438 6.77 4.68 20.59
CA ARG A 438 6.52 5.00 22.02
C ARG A 438 5.81 3.83 22.73
N PRO A 439 6.02 3.63 24.05
CA PRO A 439 5.39 2.54 24.79
C PRO A 439 3.85 2.54 24.74
N GLU A 440 3.23 3.71 24.69
CA GLU A 440 1.77 3.91 24.65
C GLU A 440 1.18 3.93 23.24
N SER A 441 2.00 3.73 22.20
CA SER A 441 1.56 3.71 20.81
C SER A 441 0.50 2.65 20.56
N ILE A 442 -0.58 3.02 19.86
CA ILE A 442 -1.63 2.07 19.45
C ILE A 442 -1.04 0.93 18.60
N ALA A 443 0.06 1.15 17.88
CA ALA A 443 0.73 0.10 17.10
C ALA A 443 1.17 -1.10 17.95
N ARG A 444 1.49 -0.87 19.24
CA ARG A 444 1.91 -1.91 20.20
C ARG A 444 0.76 -2.63 20.88
N GLU A 445 -0.47 -2.10 20.83
CA GLU A 445 -1.62 -2.71 21.50
C GLU A 445 -1.82 -4.18 21.08
N LYS A 446 -2.29 -4.99 22.03
CA LYS A 446 -2.64 -6.38 21.75
C LYS A 446 -3.70 -6.45 20.65
N GLY A 447 -3.42 -7.25 19.62
CA GLY A 447 -4.29 -7.39 18.45
C GLY A 447 -4.02 -6.37 17.34
N MET A 448 -3.07 -5.44 17.54
CA MET A 448 -2.53 -4.59 16.48
C MET A 448 -1.28 -5.25 15.87
N PHE A 449 -0.14 -4.55 15.81
CA PHE A 449 1.10 -5.11 15.27
C PHE A 449 1.98 -5.74 16.36
N GLY A 450 1.93 -5.19 17.57
CA GLY A 450 2.67 -5.69 18.73
C GLY A 450 4.16 -5.32 18.73
N ASP A 451 4.81 -5.54 19.87
CA ASP A 451 6.15 -5.02 20.14
C ASP A 451 7.22 -5.52 19.17
N VAL A 452 7.22 -6.80 18.82
CA VAL A 452 8.25 -7.39 17.94
C VAL A 452 8.23 -6.73 16.55
N PHE A 453 7.03 -6.49 16.00
CA PHE A 453 6.91 -5.78 14.73
C PHE A 453 7.35 -4.32 14.89
N VAL A 454 6.86 -3.62 15.91
CA VAL A 454 7.15 -2.19 16.11
C VAL A 454 8.65 -1.96 16.28
N GLU A 455 9.34 -2.78 17.08
CA GLU A 455 10.80 -2.70 17.25
C GLU A 455 11.55 -3.00 15.95
N HIS A 456 11.15 -4.05 15.23
CA HIS A 456 11.83 -4.44 14.01
C HIS A 456 11.60 -3.43 12.88
N PHE A 457 10.34 -3.20 12.51
CA PHE A 457 9.96 -2.28 11.44
C PHE A 457 10.36 -0.84 11.77
N GLY A 458 10.18 -0.39 13.01
CA GLY A 458 10.67 0.90 13.48
C GLY A 458 12.18 1.06 13.28
N GLY A 459 12.97 0.05 13.66
CA GLY A 459 14.42 0.05 13.42
C GLY A 459 14.82 0.18 11.95
N THR A 460 14.04 -0.37 11.02
CA THR A 460 14.27 -0.16 9.58
C THR A 460 14.03 1.29 9.16
N ARG A 461 13.05 1.99 9.77
CA ARG A 461 12.75 3.40 9.49
C ARG A 461 13.76 4.32 10.17
N GLU A 462 14.24 3.99 11.36
CA GLU A 462 15.37 4.67 12.01
C GLU A 462 16.61 4.66 11.11
N HIS A 463 16.88 3.54 10.43
CA HIS A 463 17.96 3.43 9.45
C HIS A 463 17.76 4.34 8.22
N GLU A 464 16.56 4.36 7.64
CA GLU A 464 16.22 5.27 6.53
C GLU A 464 16.43 6.74 6.92
N VAL A 465 16.01 7.14 8.13
CA VAL A 465 16.24 8.49 8.68
C VAL A 465 17.72 8.78 8.84
N LYS A 466 18.49 7.81 9.36
CA LYS A 466 19.95 7.94 9.50
C LYS A 466 20.62 8.20 8.14
N VAL A 467 20.30 7.39 7.12
CA VAL A 467 20.88 7.55 5.77
C VAL A 467 20.50 8.89 5.16
N TRP A 468 19.27 9.36 5.37
CA TRP A 468 18.85 10.70 4.95
C TRP A 468 19.64 11.82 5.64
N ASN A 469 19.85 11.72 6.96
CA ASN A 469 20.59 12.72 7.73
C ASN A 469 22.09 12.75 7.40
N GLU A 470 22.64 11.67 6.84
CA GLU A 470 24.03 11.61 6.34
C GLU A 470 24.18 12.17 4.92
N ALA A 471 23.08 12.35 4.18
CA ALA A 471 23.11 12.83 2.81
C ALA A 471 23.22 14.36 2.74
N VAL A 472 24.06 14.85 1.83
CA VAL A 472 24.11 16.27 1.45
C VAL A 472 23.49 16.44 0.07
N THR A 473 22.40 17.20 0.02
CA THR A 473 21.62 17.43 -1.20
C THR A 473 22.06 18.69 -1.93
N ASN A 474 21.75 18.78 -3.23
CA ASN A 474 21.99 20.00 -4.00
C ASN A 474 21.29 21.23 -3.38
N TRP A 475 20.12 21.06 -2.75
CA TRP A 475 19.43 22.15 -2.07
C TRP A 475 20.26 22.76 -0.94
N GLU A 476 20.97 21.93 -0.16
CA GLU A 476 21.86 22.41 0.91
C GLU A 476 23.07 23.11 0.32
N VAL A 477 23.69 22.50 -0.71
CA VAL A 477 24.86 23.07 -1.38
C VAL A 477 24.52 24.44 -1.99
N GLU A 478 23.43 24.55 -2.76
CA GLU A 478 22.98 25.79 -3.39
C GLU A 478 22.70 26.91 -2.37
N ARG A 479 22.25 26.55 -1.17
CA ARG A 479 21.88 27.51 -0.13
C ARG A 479 23.06 27.98 0.72
N TYR A 480 24.00 27.09 1.01
CA TYR A 480 25.01 27.30 2.05
C TYR A 480 26.43 27.50 1.51
N ILE A 481 26.79 26.97 0.34
CA ILE A 481 28.20 26.89 -0.10
C ILE A 481 28.91 28.24 -0.18
N GLU A 482 28.21 29.32 -0.51
CA GLU A 482 28.80 30.65 -0.62
C GLU A 482 28.79 31.45 0.70
N LEU A 483 27.81 31.22 1.58
CA LEU A 483 27.46 32.14 2.67
C LEU A 483 27.57 31.57 4.09
N ALA A 484 27.60 30.25 4.27
CA ALA A 484 27.57 29.60 5.59
C ALA A 484 28.95 29.49 6.27
#